data_AF-A0A0M3HHH1-F1
#
_entry.id   AF-A0A0M3HHH1-F1
#
_cell.length_a   1.000
_cell.length_b   1.000
_cell.length_c   1.000
_cell.angle_alpha   90.00
_cell.angle_beta   90.00
_cell.angle_gamma   90.00
#
_symmetry.space_group_name_H-M   'P 1'
#
loop_
_entity.id
_entity.type
_entity.pdbx_description
1 polymer ?
#
loop_
_entity_poly.entity_id
_entity_poly.type
_entity_poly.pdbx_seq_one_letter_code
_entity_poly.pdbx_strand_id
1 'polypeptide(L)'
;MNFLDEVGALVFDAGSHTFRVGFAGEEFPKGDIPSDVGVQEILDQAVDDTVDQDAQKAAKKRKFYIGNEHLGVPRANTEIQSFMKDGMGNLHLKIREQNLAQLGTSD
;
A
#
# COMPACT_ATOMS: atom_id res chain seq x y z
N MET A 1 20.09 36.33 -10.80
CA MET A 1 18.86 35.61 -10.43
C MET A 1 19.01 34.22 -11.01
N ASN A 2 19.50 33.26 -10.22
CA ASN A 2 19.57 31.89 -10.72
C ASN A 2 18.15 31.34 -10.71
N PHE A 3 17.68 31.00 -11.90
CA PHE A 3 16.70 29.95 -12.10
C PHE A 3 17.25 28.73 -11.36
N LEU A 4 16.88 28.54 -10.09
CA LEU A 4 17.03 27.23 -9.48
C LEU A 4 16.16 26.34 -10.37
N ASP A 5 16.85 25.57 -11.20
CA ASP A 5 16.33 24.61 -12.15
C ASP A 5 15.14 23.90 -11.50
N GLU A 6 13.92 24.30 -11.87
CA GLU A 6 12.70 23.71 -11.34
C GLU A 6 12.63 22.32 -11.96
N VAL A 7 13.27 21.36 -11.31
CA VAL A 7 13.20 19.96 -11.72
C VAL A 7 11.77 19.54 -11.46
N GLY A 8 10.97 19.44 -12.53
CA GLY A 8 9.57 19.02 -12.51
C GLY A 8 9.40 17.53 -12.17
N ALA A 9 9.99 17.08 -11.06
CA ALA A 9 9.98 15.70 -10.60
C ALA A 9 9.64 15.64 -9.10
N LEU A 10 8.92 14.58 -8.74
CA LEU A 10 8.71 14.17 -7.36
C LEU A 10 9.75 13.13 -6.99
N VAL A 11 10.32 13.29 -5.80
CA VAL A 11 11.23 12.30 -5.19
C VAL A 11 10.44 11.54 -4.15
N PHE A 12 10.45 10.20 -4.24
CA PHE A 12 9.89 9.31 -3.24
C PHE A 12 11.02 8.52 -2.59
N ASP A 13 11.12 8.60 -1.28
CA ASP A 13 12.08 7.88 -0.47
C ASP A 13 11.35 6.97 0.52
N ALA A 14 11.29 5.68 0.18
CA ALA A 14 10.66 4.65 0.99
C ALA A 14 11.69 4.01 1.92
N GLY A 15 11.87 4.59 3.11
CA GLY A 15 12.70 4.04 4.17
C GLY A 15 11.93 3.06 5.06
N SER A 16 12.65 2.21 5.79
CA SER A 16 12.01 1.22 6.70
C SER A 16 11.25 1.85 7.87
N HIS A 17 11.60 3.07 8.27
CA HIS A 17 10.97 3.76 9.41
C HIS A 17 10.08 4.92 8.95
N THR A 18 10.52 5.67 7.95
CA THR A 18 9.77 6.80 7.39
C THR A 18 9.71 6.75 5.87
N PHE A 19 8.62 7.31 5.35
CA PHE A 19 8.41 7.58 3.94
C PHE A 19 8.41 9.08 3.72
N ARG A 20 9.29 9.53 2.83
CA ARG A 20 9.50 10.94 2.56
C ARG A 20 9.20 11.25 1.11
N VAL A 21 8.59 12.42 0.88
CA VAL A 21 8.24 12.91 -0.46
C VAL A 21 8.53 14.40 -0.57
N GLY A 22 9.03 14.85 -1.71
CA GLY A 22 9.32 16.26 -1.99
C GLY A 22 9.59 16.52 -3.47
N PHE A 23 9.79 17.78 -3.83
CA PHE A 23 10.25 18.12 -5.18
C PHE A 23 11.76 17.96 -5.28
N ALA A 24 12.22 17.54 -6.45
CA ALA A 24 13.66 17.41 -6.71
C ALA A 24 14.35 18.79 -6.62
N GLY A 25 15.52 18.83 -5.97
CA GLY A 25 16.31 20.05 -5.80
C GLY A 25 15.94 20.90 -4.58
N GLU A 26 14.92 20.53 -3.81
CA GLU A 26 14.61 21.18 -2.53
C GLU A 26 15.47 20.65 -1.37
N GLU A 27 15.76 21.52 -0.40
CA GLU A 27 16.58 21.18 0.77
C GLU A 27 15.90 20.16 1.71
N PHE A 28 14.57 20.25 1.85
CA PHE A 28 13.79 19.45 2.80
C PHE A 28 12.61 18.77 2.11
N PRO A 29 12.25 17.52 2.51
CA PRO A 29 11.04 16.87 2.02
C PRO A 29 9.79 17.66 2.43
N LYS A 30 8.75 17.57 1.62
CA LYS A 30 7.44 18.19 1.90
C LYS A 30 6.54 17.29 2.73
N GLY A 31 6.72 15.98 2.66
CA GLY A 31 6.05 15.01 3.50
C GLY A 31 7.06 14.09 4.15
N ASP A 32 6.84 13.81 5.44
CA ASP A 32 7.58 12.83 6.23
C ASP A 32 6.55 12.11 7.11
N ILE A 33 6.29 10.84 6.82
CA ILE A 33 5.30 10.02 7.51
C ILE A 33 5.91 8.67 7.90
N PRO A 34 5.36 7.94 8.88
CA PRO A 34 5.87 6.64 9.26
C PRO A 34 5.65 5.63 8.14
N SER A 35 6.55 4.65 8.02
CA SER A 35 6.41 3.54 7.08
C SER A 35 5.45 2.44 7.57
N ASP A 36 4.56 2.82 8.49
CA ASP A 36 3.55 1.98 9.12
C ASP A 36 2.15 2.41 8.69
N VAL A 37 1.26 1.43 8.57
CA VAL A 37 -0.13 1.62 8.18
C VAL A 37 -1.03 0.85 9.14
N GLY A 38 -2.06 1.53 9.65
CA GLY A 38 -3.14 0.86 10.37
C GLY A 38 -4.08 0.18 9.38
N VAL A 39 -4.17 -1.15 9.43
CA VAL A 39 -5.04 -1.97 8.60
C VAL A 39 -6.22 -2.43 9.45
N GLN A 40 -7.42 -1.93 9.13
CA GLN A 40 -8.66 -2.34 9.79
C GLN A 40 -9.44 -3.31 8.90
N GLU A 41 -9.69 -4.51 9.40
CA GLU A 41 -10.62 -5.44 8.76
C GLU A 41 -12.06 -4.95 8.99
N ILE A 42 -12.78 -4.64 7.91
CA ILE A 42 -14.21 -4.35 7.97
C ILE A 42 -14.93 -5.68 7.78
N LEU A 43 -15.49 -6.18 8.88
CA LEU A 43 -16.45 -7.28 8.84
C LEU A 43 -17.78 -6.68 8.36
N ASP A 44 -18.24 -7.06 7.17
CA ASP A 44 -19.58 -6.69 6.72
C ASP A 44 -20.57 -7.37 7.67
N GLN A 45 -21.25 -6.57 8.49
CA GLN A 45 -22.22 -7.02 9.49
C GLN A 45 -23.57 -7.32 8.80
N ALA A 46 -23.57 -8.22 7.82
CA ALA A 46 -24.74 -8.80 7.17
C ALA A 46 -24.28 -9.94 6.25
N VAL A 47 -23.93 -11.09 6.84
CA VAL A 47 -23.98 -12.34 6.11
C VAL A 47 -25.03 -13.17 6.82
N ASP A 48 -26.20 -13.24 6.20
CA ASP A 48 -27.27 -14.18 6.52
C ASP A 48 -26.69 -15.61 6.41
N ASP A 49 -26.81 -16.41 7.47
CA ASP A 49 -26.21 -17.75 7.66
C ASP A 49 -26.83 -18.83 6.74
N THR A 50 -27.28 -18.49 5.53
CA THR A 50 -28.11 -19.38 4.70
C THR A 50 -27.68 -19.57 3.24
N VAL A 51 -26.42 -19.34 2.85
CA VAL A 51 -25.99 -19.66 1.46
C VAL A 51 -24.62 -20.35 1.39
N ASP A 52 -24.63 -21.49 0.69
CA ASP A 52 -23.59 -22.46 0.33
C ASP A 52 -22.10 -22.05 0.38
N GLN A 53 -21.29 -22.97 0.91
CA GLN A 53 -19.86 -22.85 1.23
C GLN A 53 -18.88 -22.73 0.04
N ASP A 54 -19.33 -22.65 -1.22
CA ASP A 54 -18.43 -22.85 -2.37
C ASP A 54 -18.28 -21.70 -3.37
N ALA A 55 -18.90 -20.53 -3.15
CA ALA A 55 -18.73 -19.41 -4.07
C ALA A 55 -18.83 -18.06 -3.38
N GLN A 56 -17.72 -17.58 -2.81
CA GLN A 56 -17.28 -16.17 -2.81
C GLN A 56 -16.10 -15.99 -1.84
N LYS A 57 -14.87 -15.96 -2.37
CA LYS A 57 -13.79 -15.16 -1.76
C LYS A 57 -14.20 -13.68 -1.88
N ALA A 58 -15.21 -13.25 -1.12
CA ALA A 58 -15.53 -11.85 -0.95
C ALA A 58 -14.24 -11.18 -0.47
N ALA A 59 -13.70 -10.28 -1.29
CA ALA A 59 -12.48 -9.57 -0.94
C ALA A 59 -12.75 -8.83 0.37
N LYS A 60 -12.18 -9.32 1.49
CA LYS A 60 -12.30 -8.67 2.81
C LYS A 60 -12.04 -7.17 2.64
N LYS A 61 -13.06 -6.35 2.87
CA LYS A 61 -12.92 -4.89 2.79
C LYS A 61 -11.96 -4.45 3.90
N ARG A 62 -10.99 -3.62 3.53
CA ARG A 62 -9.98 -3.09 4.44
C ARG A 62 -10.01 -1.58 4.41
N LYS A 63 -9.91 -0.96 5.59
CA LYS A 63 -9.70 0.48 5.75
C LYS A 63 -8.29 0.73 6.23
N PHE A 64 -7.64 1.72 5.63
CA PHE A 64 -6.25 2.07 5.94
C PHE A 64 -6.18 3.41 6.68
N TYR A 65 -5.29 3.48 7.66
CA TYR A 65 -4.99 4.67 8.44
C TYR A 65 -3.49 4.96 8.31
N ILE A 66 -3.14 6.14 7.80
CA ILE A 66 -1.76 6.51 7.44
C ILE A 66 -1.40 7.80 8.18
N GLY A 67 -0.15 7.92 8.63
CA GLY A 67 0.38 9.13 9.25
C GLY A 67 0.21 9.16 10.78
N ASN A 68 1.05 9.99 11.43
CA ASN A 68 1.20 10.04 12.89
C ASN A 68 -0.12 10.24 13.63
N GLU A 69 -0.96 11.17 13.15
CA GLU A 69 -2.23 11.52 13.80
C GLU A 69 -3.22 10.36 13.83
N HIS A 70 -3.10 9.41 12.90
CA HIS A 70 -4.03 8.30 12.81
C HIS A 70 -3.51 7.02 13.45
N LEU A 71 -2.20 6.75 13.38
CA LEU A 71 -1.61 5.51 13.90
C LEU A 71 -1.66 5.42 15.44
N GLY A 72 -1.60 6.56 16.14
CA GLY A 72 -1.66 6.61 17.60
C GLY A 72 -3.06 6.42 18.20
N VAL A 73 -4.10 6.28 17.37
CA VAL A 73 -5.50 6.20 17.82
C VAL A 73 -5.95 4.73 17.87
N PRO A 74 -6.25 4.16 19.07
CA PRO A 74 -6.75 2.81 19.19
C PRO A 74 -8.09 2.62 18.48
N ARG A 75 -8.22 1.54 17.69
CA ARG A 75 -9.43 1.20 16.95
C ARG A 75 -9.69 -0.30 17.02
N ALA A 76 -10.96 -0.68 17.12
CA ALA A 76 -11.34 -2.08 17.07
C ALA A 76 -10.94 -2.71 15.72
N ASN A 77 -10.51 -3.97 15.76
CA ASN A 77 -10.14 -4.77 14.59
C ASN A 77 -9.09 -4.11 13.68
N THR A 78 -8.18 -3.33 14.27
CA THR A 78 -7.12 -2.61 13.54
C THR A 78 -5.75 -3.05 14.02
N GLU A 79 -4.89 -3.43 13.08
CA GLU A 79 -3.49 -3.80 13.34
C GLU A 79 -2.57 -2.78 12.64
N ILE A 80 -1.44 -2.44 13.27
CA ILE A 80 -0.41 -1.61 12.65
C ILE A 80 0.60 -2.53 11.96
N GLN A 81 0.84 -2.32 10.67
CA GLN A 81 1.78 -3.11 9.88
C GLN A 81 2.71 -2.18 9.10
N SER A 82 4.00 -2.51 9.08
CA SER A 82 4.94 -1.83 8.18
C SER A 82 4.80 -2.35 6.75
N PHE A 83 4.83 -1.44 5.77
CA PHE A 83 4.92 -1.83 4.36
C PHE A 83 6.36 -2.06 3.90
N MET A 84 7.34 -1.95 4.80
CA MET A 84 8.76 -2.20 4.52
C MET A 84 9.27 -3.38 5.32
N LYS A 85 10.17 -4.16 4.74
CA LYS A 85 10.89 -5.25 5.41
C LYS A 85 12.30 -5.35 4.84
N ASP A 86 13.30 -5.35 5.72
CA ASP A 86 14.72 -5.47 5.34
C ASP A 86 15.17 -4.44 4.27
N GLY A 87 14.60 -3.23 4.32
CA GLY A 87 14.89 -2.17 3.34
C GLY A 87 14.18 -2.34 1.98
N MET A 88 13.31 -3.34 1.85
CA MET A 88 12.54 -3.62 0.64
C MET A 88 11.04 -3.41 0.89
N GLY A 89 10.31 -3.05 -0.17
CA GLY A 89 8.86 -2.97 -0.13
C GLY A 89 8.25 -4.35 0.15
N ASN A 90 7.57 -4.48 1.29
CA ASN A 90 6.80 -5.66 1.68
C ASN A 90 5.39 -5.60 1.07
N LEU A 91 5.33 -5.47 -0.26
CA LEU A 91 4.09 -5.58 -1.01
C LEU A 91 3.98 -6.98 -1.59
N HIS A 92 2.90 -7.69 -1.27
CA HIS A 92 2.56 -8.93 -1.94
C HIS A 92 2.09 -8.63 -3.37
N LEU A 93 3.04 -8.39 -4.27
CA LEU A 93 2.76 -8.21 -5.69
C LEU A 93 2.45 -9.58 -6.30
N LYS A 94 1.16 -9.90 -6.48
CA LYS A 94 0.76 -11.03 -7.33
C LYS A 94 0.94 -10.60 -8.79
N ILE A 95 2.11 -10.85 -9.35
CA ILE A 95 2.29 -10.83 -10.81
C ILE A 95 1.43 -11.99 -11.34
N ARG A 96 0.29 -11.66 -11.97
CA ARG A 96 -0.48 -12.64 -12.73
C ARG A 96 0.25 -12.85 -14.05
N GLU A 97 0.94 -13.98 -14.19
CA GLU A 97 1.36 -14.45 -15.51
C GLU A 97 0.09 -14.69 -16.35
N GLN A 98 -0.09 -13.92 -17.41
CA GLN A 98 -1.07 -14.24 -18.44
C GLN A 98 -0.37 -15.02 -19.54
N ASN A 99 -0.75 -16.30 -19.64
CA ASN A 99 -0.69 -17.18 -20.81
C ASN A 99 0.43 -16.96 -21.83
N LEU A 100 1.54 -17.69 -21.68
CA LEU A 100 2.48 -18.01 -22.77
C LEU A 100 2.29 -19.44 -23.34
N ALA A 101 1.09 -20.02 -23.22
CA ALA A 101 0.80 -21.39 -23.69
C ALA A 101 -0.03 -21.46 -24.99
N GLN A 102 -0.31 -20.35 -25.68
CA GLN A 102 -1.08 -20.35 -26.94
C GLN A 102 -0.26 -20.05 -28.20
N LEU A 103 1.07 -20.05 -28.11
CA LEU A 103 1.95 -19.97 -29.28
C LEU A 103 2.84 -21.21 -29.35
N GLY A 104 2.29 -22.29 -29.89
CA GLY A 104 3.10 -23.46 -30.21
C GLY A 104 2.33 -24.76 -30.30
N THR A 105 1.45 -24.89 -31.30
CA THR A 105 1.33 -26.05 -32.19
C THR A 105 0.31 -25.69 -33.26
N SER A 106 0.79 -25.19 -34.39
CA SER A 106 0.11 -25.39 -35.67
C SER A 106 0.95 -26.41 -36.42
N ASP A 107 0.32 -27.54 -36.73
CA ASP A 107 0.87 -28.64 -37.54
C ASP A 107 1.44 -28.16 -38.90
#